data_AF-A0A0M9DY52-F1
#
_entry.id   AF-A0A0M9DY52-F1
#
_cell.length_a   1.000
_cell.length_b   1.000
_cell.length_c   1.000
_cell.angle_alpha   90.00
_cell.angle_beta   90.00
_cell.angle_gamma   90.00
#
_symmetry.space_group_name_H-M   'P 1'
#
loop_
_entity.id
_entity.type
_entity.pdbx_description
1 polymer ?
#
loop_
_entity_poly.entity_id
_entity_poly.type
_entity_poly.pdbx_seq_one_letter_code
_entity_poly.pdbx_strand_id
1 'polypeptide(L)'
;MEMIPINIAVEDKLSEAVIRKILNSSKRSYIFGACFCRGGSGYLKKNIRGFNNASKASVFLLLTDLDTTECAPTLIRQWLTCTY
;
A
#
# COMPACT_ATOMS: atom_id res chain seq x y z
N MET A 1 7.20 -14.10 19.85
CA MET A 1 6.19 -13.42 18.99
C MET A 1 6.92 -13.03 17.73
N GLU A 2 6.53 -13.57 16.58
CA GLU A 2 7.20 -13.25 15.31
C GLU A 2 6.76 -11.85 14.85
N MET A 3 7.71 -11.00 14.47
CA MET A 3 7.42 -9.66 13.97
C MET A 3 7.49 -9.66 12.44
N ILE A 4 6.42 -9.20 11.79
CA ILE A 4 6.31 -9.23 10.34
C ILE A 4 6.86 -7.90 9.77
N PRO A 5 7.99 -7.89 9.04
CA PRO A 5 8.47 -6.68 8.39
C PRO A 5 7.52 -6.24 7.27
N ILE A 6 7.20 -4.95 7.23
CA ILE A 6 6.26 -4.40 6.26
C ILE A 6 6.65 -2.98 5.83
N ASN A 7 6.67 -2.73 4.54
CA ASN A 7 6.73 -1.38 3.97
C ASN A 7 5.30 -0.90 3.68
N ILE A 8 5.04 0.39 3.85
CA ILE A 8 3.74 0.98 3.55
C ILE A 8 3.85 2.04 2.48
N ALA A 9 2.89 2.10 1.57
CA ALA A 9 2.79 3.13 0.53
C ALA A 9 1.41 3.78 0.61
N VAL A 10 1.37 5.09 0.81
CA VAL A 10 0.14 5.82 1.13
C VAL A 10 0.10 7.18 0.44
N GLU A 11 -1.08 7.76 0.31
CA GLU A 11 -1.30 9.01 -0.41
C GLU A 11 -0.82 10.22 0.39
N ASP A 12 -1.18 10.23 1.68
CA ASP A 12 -0.88 11.30 2.62
C ASP A 12 -0.72 10.79 4.07
N LYS A 13 -0.58 11.74 5.00
CA LYS A 13 -0.39 11.47 6.43
C LYS A 13 -1.65 10.90 7.10
N LEU A 14 -2.84 11.24 6.62
CA LEU A 14 -4.08 10.69 7.15
C LEU A 14 -4.17 9.21 6.78
N SER A 15 -3.93 8.86 5.52
CA SER A 15 -3.84 7.46 5.09
C SER A 15 -2.75 6.69 5.85
N GLU A 16 -1.59 7.31 6.14
CA GLU A 16 -0.57 6.71 7.00
C GLU A 16 -1.08 6.38 8.40
N ALA A 17 -1.76 7.34 9.05
CA ALA A 17 -2.32 7.13 10.38
C ALA A 17 -3.35 5.99 10.38
N VAL A 18 -4.19 5.93 9.35
CA VAL A 18 -5.20 4.88 9.16
C VAL A 18 -4.55 3.51 9.00
N ILE A 19 -3.59 3.34 8.08
CA ILE A 19 -2.96 2.03 7.85
C ILE A 19 -2.22 1.51 9.08
N ARG A 20 -1.57 2.40 9.84
CA ARG A 20 -0.91 2.05 11.10
C ARG A 20 -1.92 1.61 12.16
N LYS A 21 -3.06 2.30 12.28
CA LYS A 21 -4.12 1.93 13.21
C LYS A 21 -4.72 0.57 12.86
N ILE A 22 -4.95 0.28 11.58
CA ILE A 22 -5.44 -1.02 11.09
C ILE A 22 -4.46 -2.13 11.48
N LEU A 23 -3.17 -1.97 11.16
CA LEU A 23 -2.15 -2.96 11.47
C LEU A 23 -2.00 -3.21 12.97
N ASN A 24 -2.02 -2.15 13.78
CA ASN A 24 -1.97 -2.26 15.24
C ASN A 24 -3.23 -2.94 15.83
N SER A 25 -4.36 -2.93 15.13
CA SER A 25 -5.61 -3.55 15.59
C SER A 25 -5.74 -5.03 15.17
N SER A 26 -4.85 -5.52 14.30
CA SER A 26 -4.93 -6.86 13.70
C SER A 26 -4.56 -8.05 14.61
N LYS A 27 -4.17 -7.79 15.87
CA LYS A 27 -3.59 -8.77 16.81
C LYS A 27 -2.27 -9.42 16.32
N ARG A 28 -1.64 -8.87 15.29
CA ARG A 28 -0.30 -9.28 14.80
C ARG A 28 0.73 -8.18 15.09
N SER A 29 1.98 -8.59 15.26
CA SER A 29 3.10 -7.67 15.46
C SER A 29 3.77 -7.37 14.12
N TYR A 30 3.90 -6.09 13.77
CA TYR A 30 4.57 -5.63 12.54
C TYR A 30 5.78 -4.78 12.86
N ILE A 31 6.84 -4.90 12.03
CA ILE A 31 7.95 -3.94 12.00
C ILE A 31 7.76 -3.05 10.79
N PHE A 32 7.49 -1.77 11.03
CA PHE A 32 7.40 -0.81 9.94
C PHE A 32 8.80 -0.52 9.37
N GLY A 33 8.98 -0.84 8.10
CA GLY A 33 10.11 -0.41 7.29
C GLY A 33 9.88 0.99 6.73
N ALA A 34 10.05 1.14 5.42
CA ALA A 34 9.85 2.42 4.75
C ALA A 34 8.35 2.81 4.65
N CYS A 35 8.08 4.10 4.82
CA CYS A 35 6.80 4.72 4.48
C CYS A 35 6.95 5.57 3.21
N PHE A 36 6.25 5.21 2.14
CA PHE A 36 6.24 5.91 0.86
C PHE A 36 5.00 6.82 0.78
N CYS A 37 5.12 8.03 1.31
CA CYS A 37 4.08 9.06 1.34
C CYS A 37 4.55 10.32 0.59
N ARG A 38 4.34 10.40 -0.74
CA ARG A 38 4.91 11.46 -1.60
C ARG A 38 3.90 12.13 -2.56
N GLY A 39 2.77 12.60 -2.03
CA GLY A 39 1.92 13.57 -2.74
C GLY A 39 0.75 12.96 -3.52
N GLY A 40 -0.05 12.12 -2.84
CA GLY A 40 -1.35 11.67 -3.33
C GLY A 40 -1.34 10.41 -4.21
N SER A 41 -2.53 10.06 -4.69
CA SER A 41 -2.79 8.85 -5.50
C SER A 41 -1.97 8.78 -6.79
N GLY A 42 -1.66 9.94 -7.40
CA GLY A 42 -0.84 10.01 -8.61
C GLY A 42 0.59 9.49 -8.42
N TYR A 43 1.19 9.74 -7.26
CA TYR A 43 2.50 9.18 -6.91
C TYR A 43 2.44 7.65 -6.79
N LEU A 44 1.41 7.12 -6.11
CA LEU A 44 1.21 5.68 -5.95
C LEU A 44 1.01 5.01 -7.30
N LYS A 45 0.13 5.55 -8.14
CA LYS A 45 -0.14 5.04 -9.50
C LYS A 45 1.12 5.02 -10.37
N LYS A 46 1.94 6.08 -10.32
CA LYS A 46 3.21 6.14 -11.08
C LYS A 46 4.21 5.07 -10.64
N ASN A 47 4.23 4.72 -9.36
CA ASN A 47 5.24 3.83 -8.77
C ASN A 47 4.73 2.40 -8.47
N ILE A 48 3.45 2.11 -8.71
CA ILE A 48 2.81 0.83 -8.36
C ILE A 48 3.53 -0.38 -8.94
N ARG A 49 4.03 -0.28 -10.18
CA ARG A 49 4.81 -1.35 -10.83
C ARG A 49 6.15 -1.57 -10.13
N GLY A 50 6.78 -0.51 -9.66
CA GLY A 50 8.02 -0.57 -8.88
C GLY A 50 7.79 -1.24 -7.52
N PHE A 51 6.73 -0.86 -6.80
CA PHE A 51 6.34 -1.51 -5.55
C PHE A 51 6.02 -2.99 -5.76
N ASN A 52 5.28 -3.34 -6.81
CA ASN A 52 4.96 -4.73 -7.14
C ASN A 52 6.19 -5.54 -7.56
N ASN A 53 7.20 -4.92 -8.19
CA ASN A 53 8.44 -5.63 -8.47
C ASN A 53 9.30 -5.81 -7.21
N ALA A 54 9.36 -4.79 -6.35
CA ALA A 54 10.05 -4.86 -5.06
C ALA A 54 9.38 -5.87 -4.10
N SER A 55 8.08 -6.13 -4.28
CA SER A 55 7.33 -7.09 -3.46
C SER A 55 7.86 -8.52 -3.52
N LYS A 56 8.63 -8.85 -4.57
CA LYS A 56 9.33 -10.13 -4.72
C LYS A 56 10.37 -10.39 -3.60
N ALA A 57 10.87 -9.35 -2.95
CA ALA A 57 11.89 -9.45 -1.91
C ALA A 57 11.47 -8.86 -0.55
N SER A 58 10.42 -8.04 -0.49
CA SER A 58 9.97 -7.39 0.75
C SER A 58 8.47 -7.10 0.70
N VAL A 59 7.76 -7.22 1.82
CA VAL A 59 6.30 -6.99 1.83
C VAL A 59 5.98 -5.50 1.70
N PHE A 60 4.99 -5.17 0.85
CA PHE A 60 4.42 -3.85 0.72
C PHE A 60 2.92 -3.91 0.97
N LEU A 61 2.40 -2.97 1.76
CA LEU A 61 0.97 -2.70 1.88
C LEU A 61 0.68 -1.28 1.40
N LEU A 62 -0.18 -1.18 0.40
CA LEU A 62 -0.57 0.09 -0.21
C LEU A 62 -1.99 0.45 0.20
N LEU A 63 -2.21 1.70 0.60
CA LEU A 63 -3.53 2.26 0.89
C LEU A 63 -3.76 3.49 0.02
N THR A 64 -4.90 3.53 -0.65
CA THR A 64 -5.34 4.56 -1.60
C THR A 64 -6.85 4.61 -1.58
N ASP A 65 -7.41 5.79 -1.84
CA ASP A 65 -8.86 5.99 -1.89
C ASP A 65 -9.45 5.58 -3.25
N LEU A 66 -10.78 5.46 -3.29
CA LEU A 66 -11.55 5.11 -4.49
C LEU A 66 -12.18 6.36 -5.12
N ASP A 67 -11.37 7.37 -5.44
CA ASP A 67 -11.87 8.66 -5.95
C ASP A 67 -12.46 8.56 -7.35
N THR A 68 -11.81 7.80 -8.25
CA THR A 68 -12.13 7.78 -9.69
C THR A 68 -12.78 6.47 -10.15
N THR A 69 -12.99 5.52 -9.24
CA THR A 69 -13.53 4.20 -9.55
C THR A 69 -14.40 3.70 -8.41
N GLU A 70 -15.48 3.00 -8.72
CA GLU A 70 -16.43 2.53 -7.70
C GLU A 70 -15.90 1.40 -6.81
N CYS A 71 -14.92 0.60 -7.28
CA CYS A 71 -14.45 -0.56 -6.52
C CYS A 71 -12.93 -0.84 -6.68
N ALA A 72 -12.34 -1.37 -5.61
CA ALA A 72 -10.92 -1.69 -5.53
C ALA A 72 -10.42 -2.68 -6.61
N PRO A 73 -11.15 -3.74 -7.00
CA PRO A 73 -10.72 -4.62 -8.08
C PRO A 73 -10.55 -3.90 -9.43
N THR A 74 -11.39 -2.90 -9.71
CA THR A 74 -11.26 -2.08 -10.93
C THR A 74 -9.99 -1.25 -10.88
N LEU A 75 -9.71 -0.59 -9.74
CA LEU A 75 -8.50 0.19 -9.57
C LEU A 75 -7.23 -0.67 -9.70
N ILE A 76 -7.24 -1.88 -9.12
CA ILE A 76 -6.14 -2.85 -9.24
C ILE A 76 -5.89 -3.17 -10.72
N ARG A 77 -6.91 -3.53 -11.50
CA ARG A 77 -6.74 -3.86 -12.93
C ARG A 77 -6.24 -2.68 -13.76
N GLN A 78 -6.60 -1.46 -13.39
CA GLN A 78 -6.13 -0.24 -14.07
C GLN A 78 -4.66 0.06 -13.76
N TRP A 79 -4.22 -0.15 -12.51
CA TRP A 79 -2.89 0.24 -12.05
C TRP A 79 -1.85 -0.88 -12.24
N LEU A 80 -2.28 -2.11 -12.06
CA LEU A 80 -1.50 -3.32 -12.24
C LEU A 80 -2.08 -4.09 -13.42
N THR A 81 -1.26 -4.26 -14.45
CA THR A 81 -1.62 -5.06 -15.61
C THR A 81 -1.61 -6.53 -15.18
N CYS A 82 -2.78 -7.06 -14.79
CA CYS A 82 -2.95 -8.49 -14.61
C CYS A 82 -3.15 -9.14 -15.97
N THR A 83 -2.07 -9.70 -16.54
CA THR A 83 -2.18 -10.67 -17.63
C THR A 83 -2.67 -11.98 -17.01
N TYR A 84 -3.91 -12.37 -17.33
CA TYR A 84 -4.45 -13.70 -17.03
C TYR A 84 -4.17 -14.64 -18.21
#